data_AF-A0A917KRJ8-F1
#
_entry.id   AF-A0A917KRJ8-F1
#
_cell.length_a   1.000
_cell.length_b   1.000
_cell.length_c   1.000
_cell.angle_alpha   90.00
_cell.angle_beta   90.00
_cell.angle_gamma   90.00
#
_symmetry.space_group_name_H-M   'P 1'
#
loop_
_entity.id
_entity.type
_entity.pdbx_description
1 polymer ?
#
loop_
_entity_poly.entity_id
_entity_poly.type
_entity_poly.pdbx_seq_one_letter_code
_entity_poly.pdbx_strand_id
1 'polypeptide(L)'
;MSRRFRCLSGAALALMLAAPAAFAQTPSPAMQRAILDGMNAETRSEVERRATGGNSVYEVLRITLLNNMQLANLIQPGEPPLSEVVAIDFVRGTAVVRQGDRLRAVNFDAQTLRYKP
;
A
#
# COMPACT_ATOMS: atom_id res chain seq x y z
N MET A 1 54.39 -36.07 31.90
CA MET A 1 54.27 -35.44 30.56
C MET A 1 52.92 -35.87 29.99
N SER A 2 51.86 -35.05 30.10
CA SER A 2 51.29 -34.19 29.02
C SER A 2 50.59 -35.05 27.95
N ARG A 3 49.31 -34.91 27.56
CA ARG A 3 48.44 -33.73 27.38
C ARG A 3 46.94 -34.10 27.44
N ARG A 4 46.12 -33.18 27.95
CA ARG A 4 44.65 -33.21 27.95
C ARG A 4 44.12 -32.77 26.59
N PHE A 5 43.21 -33.53 25.98
CA PHE A 5 42.44 -33.08 24.82
C PHE A 5 41.09 -32.51 25.28
N ARG A 6 40.96 -31.18 25.16
CA ARG A 6 39.70 -30.43 25.20
C ARG A 6 38.94 -30.72 23.91
N CYS A 7 37.67 -31.13 24.00
CA CYS A 7 36.75 -31.08 22.87
C CYS A 7 35.78 -29.92 23.07
N LEU A 8 35.65 -29.12 22.00
CA LEU A 8 35.11 -27.77 21.99
C LEU A 8 33.58 -27.73 22.05
N SER A 9 33.07 -26.71 22.74
CA SER A 9 31.68 -26.25 22.70
C SER A 9 31.28 -25.85 21.26
N GLY A 10 30.29 -26.53 20.69
CA GLY A 10 29.63 -26.13 19.45
C GLY A 10 28.46 -25.20 19.75
N ALA A 11 28.67 -23.89 19.58
CA ALA A 11 27.60 -22.90 19.57
C ALA A 11 26.86 -22.97 18.22
N ALA A 12 25.60 -23.41 18.23
CA ALA A 12 24.73 -23.35 17.06
C ALA A 12 24.26 -21.90 16.84
N LEU A 13 24.77 -21.27 15.79
CA LEU A 13 24.43 -19.92 15.34
C LEU A 13 23.04 -19.96 14.68
N ALA A 14 22.00 -19.52 15.40
CA ALA A 14 20.68 -19.30 14.83
C ALA A 14 20.71 -18.06 13.92
N LEU A 15 20.83 -18.27 12.62
CA LEU A 15 20.60 -17.26 11.58
C LEU A 15 19.11 -16.87 11.62
N MET A 16 18.78 -15.83 12.39
CA MET A 16 17.49 -15.16 12.27
C MET A 16 17.41 -14.52 10.89
N LEU A 17 16.52 -15.04 10.05
CA LEU A 17 16.07 -14.37 8.84
C LEU A 17 15.45 -13.03 9.24
N ALA A 18 16.22 -11.95 9.12
CA ALA A 18 15.68 -10.60 9.12
C ALA A 18 14.89 -10.42 7.82
N ALA A 19 13.58 -10.68 7.86
CA ALA A 19 12.68 -10.27 6.80
C ALA A 19 12.74 -8.73 6.67
N PRO A 20 12.88 -8.17 5.46
CA PRO A 20 12.78 -6.73 5.29
C PRO A 20 11.35 -6.30 5.63
N ALA A 21 11.20 -5.56 6.73
CA ALA A 21 9.97 -4.87 7.04
C ALA A 21 9.77 -3.79 5.97
N ALA A 22 8.90 -4.06 4.99
CA ALA A 22 8.40 -3.03 4.10
C ALA A 22 7.66 -2.00 4.98
N PHE A 23 8.28 -0.84 5.20
CA PHE A 23 7.62 0.27 5.87
C PHE A 23 6.53 0.82 4.94
N ALA A 24 5.35 0.20 4.97
CA ALA A 24 4.15 0.88 4.54
C ALA A 24 3.98 2.10 5.46
N GLN A 25 4.23 3.29 4.93
CA GLN A 25 4.02 4.53 5.68
C GLN A 25 2.52 4.71 5.88
N THR A 26 1.99 4.13 6.96
CA THR A 26 0.60 4.33 7.36
C THR A 26 0.43 5.79 7.77
N PRO A 27 -0.50 6.55 7.15
CA PRO A 27 -0.74 7.94 7.51
C PRO A 27 -1.10 8.07 8.99
N SER A 28 -0.70 9.17 9.62
CA SER A 28 -1.09 9.45 11.00
C SER A 28 -2.62 9.52 11.12
N PRO A 29 -3.21 9.24 12.30
CA PRO A 29 -4.65 9.32 12.49
C PRO A 29 -5.24 10.69 12.12
N ALA A 30 -4.51 11.78 12.37
CA ALA A 30 -4.90 13.13 11.97
C ALA A 30 -4.97 13.29 10.45
N MET A 31 -4.00 12.74 9.73
CA MET A 31 -3.99 12.75 8.26
C MET A 31 -5.13 11.89 7.70
N GLN A 32 -5.39 10.72 8.27
CA GLN A 32 -6.53 9.87 7.86
C GLN A 32 -7.86 10.61 8.01
N ARG A 33 -8.04 11.36 9.11
CA ARG A 33 -9.23 12.18 9.33
C ARG A 33 -9.37 13.29 8.29
N ALA A 34 -8.29 14.00 8.00
CA ALA A 34 -8.28 15.04 6.97
C ALA A 34 -8.60 14.47 5.57
N ILE A 35 -8.11 13.25 5.26
CA ILE A 35 -8.42 12.55 4.02
C ILE A 35 -9.92 12.22 3.94
N LEU A 36 -10.50 11.65 5.00
CA LEU A 36 -11.94 11.36 5.07
C LEU A 36 -12.77 12.63 4.97
N ASP A 37 -12.31 13.73 5.59
CA ASP A 37 -12.99 15.03 5.54
C ASP A 37 -13.03 15.65 4.14
N GLY A 38 -12.03 15.35 3.30
CA GLY A 38 -12.02 15.74 1.88
C GLY A 38 -13.01 14.95 1.00
N MET A 39 -13.59 13.86 1.50
CA MET A 39 -14.53 13.02 0.75
C MET A 39 -15.97 13.47 0.90
N ASN A 40 -16.79 13.16 -0.10
CA ASN A 40 -18.24 13.28 0.04
C ASN A 40 -18.78 12.25 1.05
N ALA A 41 -19.99 12.47 1.56
CA ALA A 41 -20.55 11.65 2.65
C ALA A 41 -20.71 10.17 2.26
N GLU A 42 -21.10 9.89 1.03
CA GLU A 42 -21.28 8.52 0.52
C GLU A 42 -19.94 7.77 0.46
N THR A 43 -18.93 8.36 -0.16
CA THR A 43 -17.59 7.77 -0.30
C THR A 43 -16.92 7.59 1.05
N ARG A 44 -17.08 8.57 1.96
CA ARG A 44 -16.58 8.48 3.34
C ARG A 44 -17.19 7.30 4.07
N SER A 45 -18.52 7.19 4.05
CA SER A 45 -19.24 6.09 4.71
C SER A 45 -18.80 4.73 4.16
N GLU A 46 -18.57 4.64 2.85
CA GLU A 46 -18.09 3.41 2.22
C GLU A 46 -16.69 3.02 2.68
N VAL A 47 -15.77 3.99 2.72
CA VAL A 47 -14.40 3.78 3.17
C VAL A 47 -14.37 3.37 4.65
N GLU A 48 -15.12 4.05 5.51
CA GLU A 48 -15.23 3.72 6.93
C GLU A 48 -15.81 2.32 7.16
N ARG A 49 -16.84 1.94 6.39
CA ARG A 49 -17.45 0.61 6.44
C ARG A 49 -16.44 -0.50 6.10
N ARG A 50 -15.60 -0.26 5.10
CA ARG A 50 -14.56 -1.21 4.65
C ARG A 50 -13.32 -1.20 5.55
N ALA A 51 -13.05 -0.11 6.25
CA ALA A 51 -11.94 0.04 7.20
C ALA A 51 -12.24 -0.65 8.55
N THR A 52 -12.70 -1.90 8.47
CA THR A 52 -13.01 -2.76 9.61
C THR A 52 -12.18 -4.05 9.55
N GLY A 53 -12.11 -4.79 10.66
CA GLY A 53 -11.46 -6.12 10.68
C GLY A 53 -9.94 -6.13 10.49
N GLY A 54 -9.26 -5.02 10.80
CA GLY A 54 -7.79 -4.90 10.67
C GLY A 54 -7.33 -4.14 9.42
N ASN A 55 -8.25 -3.83 8.49
CA ASN A 55 -7.94 -3.01 7.32
C ASN A 55 -7.86 -1.54 7.72
N SER A 56 -6.76 -0.87 7.36
CA SER A 56 -6.63 0.57 7.57
C SER A 56 -7.42 1.36 6.53
N VAL A 57 -7.88 2.57 6.88
CA VAL A 57 -8.48 3.52 5.93
C VAL A 57 -7.60 3.68 4.68
N TYR A 58 -6.28 3.81 4.88
CA TYR A 58 -5.35 3.99 3.78
C TYR A 58 -5.28 2.80 2.83
N GLU A 59 -5.32 1.58 3.37
CA GLU A 59 -5.34 0.35 2.57
C GLU A 59 -6.62 0.21 1.76
N VAL A 60 -7.76 0.50 2.38
CA VAL A 60 -9.05 0.57 1.69
C VAL A 60 -9.00 1.57 0.53
N LEU A 61 -8.37 2.72 0.74
CA LEU A 61 -8.22 3.75 -0.30
C LEU A 61 -7.34 3.28 -1.46
N ARG A 62 -6.22 2.61 -1.18
CA ARG A 62 -5.34 2.03 -2.22
C ARG A 62 -6.11 1.02 -3.08
N ILE A 63 -6.85 0.10 -2.45
CA ILE A 63 -7.62 -0.92 -3.14
C ILE A 63 -8.76 -0.28 -3.94
N THR A 64 -9.48 0.67 -3.36
CA THR A 64 -10.58 1.37 -4.02
C THR A 64 -10.10 2.13 -5.25
N LEU A 65 -9.00 2.87 -5.14
CA LEU A 65 -8.40 3.59 -6.26
C LEU A 65 -7.94 2.63 -7.36
N LEU A 66 -7.26 1.54 -7.00
CA LEU A 66 -6.82 0.53 -7.97
C LEU A 66 -8.01 -0.05 -8.74
N ASN A 67 -9.07 -0.44 -8.04
CA ASN A 67 -10.29 -0.98 -8.65
C ASN A 67 -10.96 0.04 -9.58
N ASN A 68 -11.09 1.30 -9.15
CA ASN A 68 -11.69 2.35 -9.96
C ASN A 68 -10.88 2.64 -11.22
N MET A 69 -9.55 2.57 -11.15
CA MET A 69 -8.66 2.74 -12.29
C MET A 69 -8.73 1.56 -13.28
N GLN A 70 -8.87 0.34 -12.77
CA GLN A 70 -9.10 -0.83 -13.60
C GLN A 70 -10.46 -0.75 -14.31
N LEU A 71 -11.51 -0.33 -13.61
CA LEU A 71 -12.85 -0.12 -14.19
C LEU A 71 -12.89 0.99 -15.24
N ALA A 72 -12.02 2.00 -15.12
CA ALA A 72 -11.88 3.07 -16.10
C ALA A 72 -11.15 2.64 -17.40
N ASN A 73 -10.80 1.35 -17.55
CA ASN A 73 -10.09 0.78 -18.71
C ASN A 73 -8.80 1.55 -19.07
N LEU A 74 -8.03 1.96 -18.06
CA LEU A 74 -6.75 2.65 -18.25
C LEU A 74 -5.63 1.80 -18.85
N ILE A 75 -5.88 0.50 -19.02
CA ILE A 75 -4.94 -0.49 -19.53
C ILE A 75 -5.23 -0.67 -21.02
N GLN A 76 -4.26 -0.36 -21.88
CA GLN A 76 -4.40 -0.59 -23.31
C GLN A 76 -4.19 -2.08 -23.65
N PRO A 77 -4.76 -2.57 -24.76
CA PRO A 77 -4.51 -3.93 -25.21
C PRO A 77 -2.99 -4.18 -25.38
N GLY A 78 -2.48 -5.19 -24.67
CA GLY A 78 -1.05 -5.53 -24.68
C GLY A 78 -0.20 -4.86 -23.60
N GLU A 79 -0.78 -3.97 -22.78
CA GLU A 79 -0.11 -3.45 -21.58
C GLU A 79 -0.30 -4.38 -20.37
N PRO A 80 0.68 -4.45 -19.45
CA PRO A 80 0.50 -5.15 -18.20
C PRO A 80 -0.62 -4.50 -17.35
N PRO A 81 -1.30 -5.27 -16.48
CA PRO A 81 -2.36 -4.73 -15.64
C PRO A 81 -1.82 -3.80 -14.56
N LEU A 82 -2.66 -2.86 -14.12
CA LEU A 82 -2.41 -2.09 -12.91
C LEU A 82 -2.39 -3.04 -11.71
N SER A 83 -1.26 -3.11 -11.03
CA SER A 83 -1.00 -4.12 -9.99
C SER A 83 -1.14 -3.58 -8.58
N GLU A 84 -0.74 -2.32 -8.35
CA GLU A 84 -0.69 -1.74 -7.01
C GLU A 84 -0.71 -0.21 -7.07
N VAL A 85 -1.38 0.44 -6.12
CA VAL A 85 -1.20 1.89 -5.85
C VAL A 85 -0.04 2.04 -4.86
N VAL A 86 1.10 2.59 -5.30
CA VAL A 86 2.33 2.70 -4.49
C VAL A 86 2.31 3.95 -3.61
N ALA A 87 1.71 5.04 -4.09
CA ALA A 87 1.60 6.30 -3.36
C ALA A 87 0.30 7.02 -3.71
N ILE A 88 -0.23 7.80 -2.77
CA ILE A 88 -1.42 8.63 -2.97
C ILE A 88 -1.13 10.04 -2.45
N ASP A 89 -1.30 11.03 -3.32
CA ASP A 89 -1.34 12.45 -2.98
C ASP A 89 -2.80 12.92 -3.03
N PHE A 90 -3.43 12.96 -1.85
CA PHE A 90 -4.82 13.42 -1.70
C PHE A 90 -4.98 14.93 -1.91
N VAL A 91 -3.93 15.73 -1.71
CA VAL A 91 -3.98 17.19 -1.89
C VAL A 91 -4.06 17.52 -3.37
N ARG A 92 -3.31 16.79 -4.19
CA ARG A 92 -3.29 16.97 -5.65
C ARG A 92 -4.31 16.11 -6.39
N GLY A 93 -4.91 15.12 -5.72
CA GLY A 93 -5.79 14.15 -6.36
C GLY A 93 -5.02 13.27 -7.36
N THR A 94 -3.82 12.82 -7.00
CA THR A 94 -2.96 12.00 -7.86
C THR A 94 -2.53 10.74 -7.13
N ALA A 95 -2.66 9.59 -7.77
CA ALA A 95 -2.17 8.32 -7.25
C ALA A 95 -1.12 7.75 -8.20
N VAL A 96 -0.07 7.17 -7.65
CA VAL A 96 0.99 6.50 -8.40
C VAL A 96 0.69 5.01 -8.41
N VAL A 97 0.46 4.45 -9.58
CA VAL A 97 0.19 3.03 -9.79
C VAL A 97 1.35 2.32 -10.47
N ARG A 98 1.57 1.08 -10.08
CA ARG A 98 2.50 0.16 -10.74
C ARG A 98 1.78 -0.57 -11.87
N GLN A 99 2.41 -0.57 -13.05
CA GLN A 99 1.96 -1.26 -14.25
C GLN A 99 3.15 -2.03 -14.84
N GLY A 100 3.28 -3.31 -14.49
CA GLY A 100 4.53 -4.06 -14.72
C GLY A 100 5.72 -3.40 -14.01
N ASP A 101 6.79 -3.13 -14.75
CA ASP A 101 8.00 -2.47 -14.24
C ASP A 101 7.92 -0.94 -14.23
N ARG A 102 6.78 -0.36 -14.64
CA ARG A 102 6.58 1.08 -14.75
C ARG A 102 5.74 1.62 -13.61
N LEU A 103 6.04 2.85 -13.20
CA LEU A 103 5.20 3.65 -12.32
C LEU A 103 4.50 4.72 -13.16
N ARG A 104 3.18 4.85 -12.99
CA ARG A 104 2.35 5.83 -13.69
C ARG A 104 1.60 6.66 -12.68
N ALA A 105 1.67 7.98 -12.82
CA ALA A 105 0.82 8.90 -12.08
C ALA A 105 -0.54 8.99 -12.77
N VAL A 106 -1.61 8.84 -12.01
CA VAL A 106 -2.99 8.87 -12.48
C VAL A 106 -3.78 9.84 -11.61
N ASN A 107 -4.51 10.75 -12.24
CA ASN A 107 -5.35 11.68 -11.52
C ASN A 107 -6.67 11.03 -11.12
N PHE A 108 -7.17 11.41 -9.96
CA PHE A 108 -8.45 10.97 -9.44
C PHE A 108 -9.16 12.13 -8.74
N ASP A 109 -10.46 12.02 -8.64
CA ASP A 109 -11.28 12.94 -7.87
C ASP A 109 -11.25 12.54 -6.38
N ALA A 110 -10.74 13.42 -5.52
CA ALA A 110 -10.57 13.11 -4.10
C ALA A 110 -11.90 12.96 -3.34
N GLN A 111 -13.01 13.46 -3.89
CA GLN A 111 -14.32 13.36 -3.25
C GLN A 111 -15.00 12.01 -3.51
N THR A 112 -14.74 11.43 -4.68
CA THR A 112 -15.41 10.22 -5.20
C THR A 112 -14.46 9.04 -5.43
N LEU A 113 -13.15 9.26 -5.36
CA LEU A 113 -12.07 8.32 -5.68
C LEU A 113 -12.11 7.78 -7.11
N ARG A 114 -12.84 8.45 -8.01
CA ARG A 114 -12.96 8.04 -9.42
C ARG A 114 -11.81 8.58 -10.24
N TYR A 115 -11.43 7.84 -11.30
CA TYR A 115 -10.47 8.32 -12.27
C TYR A 115 -10.90 9.66 -12.87
N LYS A 116 -9.93 10.56 -13.03
CA LYS A 116 -10.10 11.85 -13.70
C LYS A 116 -9.12 11.92 -14.88
N PRO A 117 -9.61 11.98 -16.13
CA PRO A 117 -8.75 12.12 -17.30
C PRO A 117 -8.00 13.45 -17.35
#